data_AF-A0AAV0E352-F1
#
_entry.id   AF-A0AAV0E352-F1
#
_cell.length_a   1.000
_cell.length_b   1.000
_cell.length_c   1.000
_cell.angle_alpha   90.00
_cell.angle_beta   90.00
_cell.angle_gamma   90.00
#
_symmetry.space_group_name_H-M   'P 1'
#
loop_
_entity.id
_entity.type
_entity.pdbx_description
1 polymer ?
#
loop_
_entity_poly.entity_id
_entity_poly.type
_entity_poly.pdbx_seq_one_letter_code
_entity_poly.pdbx_strand_id
1 'polypeptide(L)'
;MDRWNQQRENDIFPGNQEIVRRRALTEEHARDSFENLLFSVCRFRELTGSYPHNLTVVGYDFKAERFVQLHRTAIRFPESRFIYSGTPSSPSSRDAALKSEAFVRTQFQDDPYGCKGSLLRKKLGRDPFHRSIPYPNGCPEIEGLFRYCGRVPYPGSLPWG
;
A
#
# COMPACT_ATOMS: atom_id res chain seq x y z
N MET A 1 -15.47 -8.78 21.83
CA MET A 1 -14.55 -7.84 21.15
C MET A 1 -13.88 -7.04 22.25
N ASP A 2 -12.56 -7.18 22.42
CA ASP A 2 -11.85 -6.60 23.56
C ASP A 2 -11.86 -5.06 23.50
N ARG A 3 -12.10 -4.39 24.64
CA ARG A 3 -12.13 -2.91 24.74
C ARG A 3 -10.87 -2.23 24.16
N TRP A 4 -9.73 -2.92 24.22
CA TRP A 4 -8.46 -2.46 23.63
C TRP A 4 -8.45 -2.44 22.09
N ASN A 5 -9.17 -3.33 21.43
CA ASN A 5 -9.29 -3.34 19.97
C ASN A 5 -10.27 -2.26 19.51
N GLN A 6 -11.35 -2.06 20.26
CA GLN A 6 -12.36 -1.05 19.93
C GLN A 6 -11.85 0.39 20.10
N GLN A 7 -11.02 0.68 21.11
CA GLN A 7 -10.40 2.00 21.24
C GLN A 7 -9.45 2.29 20.07
N ARG A 8 -8.61 1.33 19.68
CA ARG A 8 -7.69 1.50 18.53
C ARG A 8 -8.41 1.64 17.20
N GLU A 9 -9.50 0.92 17.00
CA GLU A 9 -10.37 1.09 15.82
C GLU A 9 -10.95 2.51 15.76
N ASN A 10 -11.37 3.07 16.89
CA ASN A 10 -11.87 4.45 16.96
C ASN A 10 -10.74 5.49 16.76
N ASP A 11 -9.52 5.21 17.20
CA ASP A 11 -8.37 6.10 16.98
C ASP A 11 -7.96 6.13 15.49
N ILE A 12 -7.99 4.98 14.81
CA ILE A 12 -7.64 4.84 13.39
C ILE A 12 -8.77 5.34 12.48
N PHE A 13 -10.02 5.03 12.83
CA PHE A 13 -11.22 5.43 12.11
C PHE A 13 -12.12 6.31 12.99
N PRO A 14 -11.72 7.57 13.22
CA PRO A 14 -12.51 8.47 14.04
C PRO A 14 -13.84 8.80 13.38
N GLY A 15 -14.89 8.90 14.20
CA GLY A 15 -16.22 9.32 13.79
C GLY A 15 -17.29 8.23 13.88
N ASN A 16 -18.45 8.51 13.28
CA ASN A 16 -19.58 7.58 13.31
C ASN A 16 -19.24 6.32 12.49
N GLN A 17 -19.20 5.17 13.15
CA GLN A 17 -18.85 3.87 12.57
C GLN A 17 -19.74 3.50 11.37
N GLU A 18 -21.02 3.91 11.37
CA GLU A 18 -21.91 3.68 10.23
C GLU A 18 -21.51 4.50 9.01
N ILE A 19 -21.12 5.76 9.22
CA ILE A 19 -20.61 6.63 8.14
C ILE A 19 -19.29 6.07 7.60
N VAL A 20 -18.40 5.60 8.46
CA VAL A 20 -17.14 4.94 8.06
C VAL A 20 -17.43 3.71 7.20
N ARG A 21 -18.35 2.83 7.62
CA ARG A 21 -18.72 1.64 6.85
C ARG A 21 -19.27 1.98 5.47
N ARG A 22 -20.15 2.98 5.36
CA ARG A 22 -20.76 3.38 4.08
C ARG A 22 -19.76 3.94 3.06
N ARG A 23 -18.60 4.41 3.51
CA ARG A 23 -17.51 4.91 2.66
C ARG A 23 -16.29 3.99 2.61
N ALA A 24 -16.37 2.81 3.23
CA ALA A 24 -15.33 1.81 3.17
C ALA A 24 -15.51 0.98 1.90
N LEU A 25 -14.49 0.98 1.04
CA LEU A 25 -14.52 0.35 -0.27
C LEU A 25 -13.28 -0.53 -0.41
N THR A 26 -13.42 -1.66 -1.09
CA THR A 26 -12.33 -2.62 -1.29
C THR A 26 -11.60 -2.37 -2.60
N GLU A 27 -10.29 -2.60 -2.55
CA GLU A 27 -9.40 -2.80 -3.69
C GLU A 27 -9.04 -4.29 -3.68
N GLU A 28 -9.32 -5.03 -4.75
CA GLU A 28 -9.23 -6.49 -4.78
C GLU A 28 -8.24 -7.04 -5.83
N HIS A 29 -7.49 -6.15 -6.49
CA HIS A 29 -6.59 -6.52 -7.59
C HIS A 29 -5.11 -6.48 -7.20
N ALA A 30 -4.74 -5.87 -6.09
CA ALA A 30 -3.35 -5.79 -5.64
C ALA A 30 -2.78 -7.18 -5.31
N ARG A 31 -1.63 -7.50 -5.92
CA ARG A 31 -0.95 -8.79 -5.79
C ARG A 31 0.24 -8.74 -4.84
N ASP A 32 0.68 -7.54 -4.45
CA ASP A 32 1.73 -7.36 -3.46
C ASP A 32 1.54 -6.09 -2.62
N SER A 33 2.49 -5.85 -1.71
CA SER A 33 2.41 -4.68 -0.83
C SER A 33 2.62 -3.33 -1.52
N PHE A 34 3.29 -3.30 -2.67
CA PHE A 34 3.46 -2.07 -3.44
C PHE A 34 2.16 -1.74 -4.16
N GLU A 35 1.55 -2.73 -4.83
CA GLU A 35 0.25 -2.60 -5.47
C GLU A 35 -0.84 -2.27 -4.46
N ASN A 36 -0.81 -2.84 -3.25
CA ASN A 36 -1.75 -2.44 -2.18
C ASN A 36 -1.74 -0.93 -1.94
N LEU A 37 -0.57 -0.29 -1.99
CA LEU A 37 -0.46 1.16 -1.81
C LEU A 37 -0.93 1.91 -3.06
N LEU A 38 -0.34 1.60 -4.21
CA LEU A 38 -0.59 2.32 -5.47
C LEU A 38 -2.04 2.16 -5.96
N PHE A 39 -2.59 0.96 -5.89
CA PHE A 39 -3.94 0.66 -6.36
C PHE A 39 -4.97 1.29 -5.44
N SER A 40 -4.74 1.32 -4.12
CA SER A 40 -5.62 2.03 -3.17
C SER A 40 -5.70 3.53 -3.48
N VAL A 41 -4.58 4.16 -3.85
CA VAL A 41 -4.55 5.58 -4.26
C VAL A 41 -5.35 5.80 -5.53
N CYS A 42 -5.17 4.94 -6.54
CA CYS A 42 -5.92 5.01 -7.79
C CYS A 42 -7.41 4.79 -7.57
N ARG A 43 -7.77 3.77 -6.78
CA ARG A 43 -9.15 3.42 -6.43
C ARG A 43 -9.85 4.57 -5.71
N PHE A 44 -9.16 5.24 -4.79
CA PHE A 44 -9.68 6.44 -4.14
C PHE A 44 -10.01 7.54 -5.16
N ARG A 45 -9.10 7.81 -6.11
CA ARG A 45 -9.34 8.81 -7.16
C ARG A 45 -10.49 8.43 -8.07
N GLU A 46 -10.59 7.17 -8.46
CA GLU A 46 -11.68 6.65 -9.29
C GLU A 46 -13.05 6.89 -8.63
N LEU A 47 -13.14 6.71 -7.31
CA LEU A 47 -14.39 6.80 -6.56
C LEU A 47 -14.75 8.23 -6.13
N THR A 48 -13.75 9.10 -5.91
CA THR A 48 -13.95 10.44 -5.35
C THR A 48 -13.67 11.58 -6.33
N GLY A 49 -13.10 11.27 -7.49
CA GLY A 49 -12.67 12.24 -8.49
C GLY A 49 -11.39 13.02 -8.13
N SER A 50 -10.77 12.77 -6.97
CA SER A 50 -9.56 13.47 -6.52
C SER A 50 -8.59 12.51 -5.82
N TYR A 51 -7.29 12.83 -5.83
CA TYR A 51 -6.30 12.02 -5.12
C TYR A 51 -6.37 12.26 -3.60
N PRO A 52 -6.03 11.26 -2.77
CA PRO A 52 -6.11 11.41 -1.32
C PRO A 52 -5.13 12.49 -0.84
N HIS A 53 -5.62 13.41 0.01
CA HIS A 53 -4.76 14.41 0.63
C HIS A 53 -3.84 13.77 1.68
N ASN A 54 -4.37 12.85 2.49
CA ASN A 54 -3.66 12.08 3.51
C ASN A 54 -3.78 10.59 3.22
N LEU A 55 -2.75 9.82 3.56
CA LEU A 55 -2.73 8.37 3.37
C LEU A 55 -2.30 7.68 4.68
N THR A 56 -3.20 6.88 5.24
CA THR A 56 -2.93 6.04 6.41
C THR A 56 -2.88 4.58 5.99
N VAL A 57 -1.75 3.92 6.22
CA VAL A 57 -1.62 2.47 6.03
C VAL A 57 -1.76 1.78 7.37
N VAL A 58 -2.64 0.79 7.46
CA VAL A 58 -2.81 -0.05 8.65
C VAL A 58 -2.30 -1.45 8.34
N GLY A 59 -1.42 -1.99 9.18
CA GLY A 59 -0.84 -3.31 8.97
C GLY A 59 0.09 -3.73 10.10
N TYR A 60 0.77 -4.85 9.94
CA TYR A 60 1.70 -5.32 10.98
C TYR A 60 2.91 -4.39 11.17
N ASP A 61 3.26 -4.11 12.43
CA ASP A 61 4.33 -3.21 12.85
C ASP A 61 5.67 -3.47 12.13
N PHE A 62 6.05 -4.74 11.98
CA PHE A 62 7.31 -5.12 11.31
C PHE A 62 7.38 -4.68 9.84
N LYS A 63 6.26 -4.39 9.16
CA LYS A 63 6.23 -3.92 7.76
C LYS A 63 6.35 -2.40 7.62
N ALA A 64 6.31 -1.64 8.74
CA ALA A 64 6.23 -0.19 8.72
C ALA A 64 7.38 0.43 7.91
N GLU A 65 8.62 0.00 8.14
CA GLU A 65 9.80 0.53 7.46
C GLU A 65 9.71 0.39 5.94
N ARG A 66 9.29 -0.78 5.45
CA ARG A 66 9.11 -1.01 4.00
C ARG A 66 8.06 -0.08 3.40
N PHE A 67 6.94 0.15 4.08
CA PHE A 67 5.91 1.05 3.55
C PHE A 67 6.35 2.51 3.59
N VAL A 68 6.92 2.97 4.70
CA VAL A 68 7.28 4.38 4.92
C VAL A 68 8.53 4.78 4.13
N GLN A 69 9.55 3.91 4.08
CA GLN A 69 10.85 4.26 3.49
C GLN A 69 10.98 3.82 2.04
N LEU A 70 10.30 2.75 1.62
CA LEU A 70 10.39 2.24 0.25
C LEU A 70 9.15 2.56 -0.56
N HIS A 71 7.98 2.01 -0.19
CA HIS A 71 6.77 2.13 -1.04
C HIS A 71 6.30 3.58 -1.18
N ARG A 72 6.20 4.32 -0.07
CA ARG A 72 5.86 5.75 -0.07
C ARG A 72 6.84 6.54 -0.93
N THR A 73 8.15 6.31 -0.77
CA THR A 73 9.20 6.98 -1.53
C THR A 73 9.13 6.67 -3.02
N ALA A 74 8.86 5.41 -3.39
CA ALA A 74 8.73 4.97 -4.77
C ALA A 74 7.57 5.69 -5.50
N ILE A 75 6.47 5.96 -4.80
CA ILE A 75 5.36 6.78 -5.33
C ILE A 75 5.50 8.27 -4.99
N ARG A 76 6.59 8.69 -4.35
CA ARG A 76 6.85 10.08 -3.91
C ARG A 76 5.70 10.71 -3.11
N PHE A 77 4.96 9.92 -2.33
CA PHE A 77 3.89 10.48 -1.49
C PHE A 77 4.51 11.29 -0.33
N PRO A 78 4.02 12.50 0.00
CA PRO A 78 4.67 13.34 1.00
C PRO A 78 4.68 12.70 2.38
N GLU A 79 5.83 12.74 3.05
CA GLU A 79 6.01 12.17 4.38
C GLU A 79 5.09 12.80 5.41
N SER A 80 4.90 14.13 5.36
CA SER A 80 3.99 14.86 6.26
C SER A 80 2.52 14.46 6.14
N ARG A 81 2.15 13.73 5.09
CA ARG A 81 0.78 13.29 4.79
C ARG A 81 0.65 11.76 4.76
N PHE A 82 1.68 11.04 5.16
CA PHE A 82 1.71 9.57 5.17
C PHE A 82 1.86 9.06 6.60
N ILE A 83 0.89 8.26 7.06
CA ILE A 83 0.89 7.69 8.40
C ILE A 83 0.88 6.15 8.29
N TYR A 84 1.70 5.48 9.10
CA TYR A 84 1.64 4.03 9.25
C TYR A 84 1.17 3.66 10.65
N SER A 85 0.05 2.94 10.75
CA SER A 85 -0.49 2.42 11.99
C SER A 85 -0.19 0.92 12.11
N GLY A 86 0.81 0.61 12.93
CA GLY A 86 1.31 -0.75 13.14
C GLY A 86 0.50 -1.53 14.19
N THR A 87 0.11 -2.76 13.86
CA THR A 87 -0.42 -3.74 14.82
C THR A 87 0.64 -4.77 15.17
N PRO A 88 0.84 -5.11 16.45
CA PRO A 88 1.85 -6.08 16.84
C PRO A 88 1.49 -7.47 16.30
N SER A 89 2.50 -8.19 15.80
CA SER A 89 2.39 -9.62 15.48
C SER A 89 2.23 -10.48 16.74
N SER A 90 1.75 -11.71 16.60
CA SER A 90 1.76 -12.65 17.74
C SER A 90 3.21 -12.91 18.21
N PRO A 91 3.45 -13.11 19.53
CA PRO A 91 4.80 -13.35 20.04
C PRO A 91 5.48 -14.57 19.40
N SER A 92 4.72 -15.64 19.17
CA SER A 92 5.22 -16.91 18.61
C SER A 92 5.69 -16.81 17.16
N SER A 93 5.29 -15.79 16.40
CA SER A 93 5.65 -15.62 14.99
C SER A 93 6.58 -14.44 14.72
N ARG A 94 6.90 -13.63 15.74
CA ARG A 94 7.57 -12.33 15.58
C ARG A 94 8.94 -12.44 14.91
N ASP A 95 9.80 -13.35 15.36
CA ASP A 95 11.17 -13.46 14.83
C ASP A 95 11.19 -13.94 13.38
N ALA A 96 10.36 -14.92 13.04
CA ALA A 96 10.19 -15.39 11.67
C ALA A 96 9.63 -14.28 10.77
N ALA A 97 8.66 -13.52 11.28
CA ALA A 97 8.09 -12.36 10.59
C ALA A 97 9.17 -11.30 10.31
N LEU A 98 9.98 -10.92 11.31
CA LEU A 98 11.06 -9.94 11.15
C LEU A 98 12.12 -10.38 10.14
N LYS A 99 12.56 -11.64 10.20
CA LYS A 99 13.52 -12.19 9.23
C LYS A 99 12.96 -12.19 7.81
N SER A 100 11.71 -12.66 7.65
CA SER A 100 11.05 -12.69 6.34
C SER A 100 10.81 -11.29 5.81
N GLU A 101 10.51 -10.32 6.68
CA GLU A 101 10.36 -8.92 6.28
C GLU A 101 11.69 -8.38 5.78
N ALA A 102 12.78 -8.51 6.55
CA ALA A 102 14.08 -7.97 6.16
C ALA A 102 14.49 -8.43 4.75
N PHE A 103 14.25 -9.69 4.43
CA PHE A 103 14.47 -10.22 3.09
C PHE A 103 13.56 -9.61 2.01
N VAL A 104 12.28 -9.35 2.32
CA VAL A 104 11.38 -8.67 1.38
C VAL A 104 11.77 -7.19 1.21
N ARG A 105 12.26 -6.54 2.26
CA ARG A 105 12.73 -5.15 2.21
C ARG A 105 13.92 -4.99 1.28
N THR A 106 14.92 -5.88 1.37
CA THR A 106 16.06 -5.84 0.44
C THR A 106 15.62 -6.03 -1.01
N GLN A 107 14.62 -6.89 -1.26
CA GLN A 107 14.04 -7.05 -2.60
C GLN A 107 13.43 -5.75 -3.14
N PHE A 108 12.69 -5.01 -2.31
CA PHE A 108 12.11 -3.72 -2.72
C PHE A 108 13.12 -2.56 -2.72
N GLN A 109 14.27 -2.67 -2.05
CA GLN A 109 15.36 -1.71 -2.22
C GLN A 109 15.97 -1.81 -3.63
N ASP A 110 16.15 -3.03 -4.13
CA ASP A 110 16.70 -3.29 -5.47
C ASP A 110 15.69 -3.12 -6.61
N ASP A 111 14.41 -3.29 -6.29
CA ASP A 111 13.27 -3.25 -7.21
C ASP A 111 12.07 -2.51 -6.58
N PRO A 112 12.12 -1.17 -6.48
CA PRO A 112 11.11 -0.37 -5.77
C PRO A 112 9.68 -0.53 -6.28
N TYR A 113 9.53 -0.93 -7.55
CA TYR A 113 8.23 -1.10 -8.22
C TYR A 113 7.83 -2.58 -8.37
N GLY A 114 8.67 -3.52 -7.91
CA GLY A 114 8.42 -4.96 -7.98
C GLY A 114 8.27 -5.49 -9.42
N CYS A 115 9.08 -4.98 -10.35
CA CYS A 115 9.00 -5.29 -11.77
C CYS A 115 9.86 -6.50 -12.20
N LYS A 116 10.73 -7.05 -11.35
CA LYS A 116 11.69 -8.08 -11.74
C LYS A 116 11.88 -9.16 -10.67
N GLY A 117 12.64 -10.19 -11.05
CA GLY A 117 13.13 -11.21 -10.13
C GLY A 117 12.03 -11.96 -9.38
N SER A 118 12.24 -12.13 -8.08
CA SER A 118 11.31 -12.85 -7.20
C SER A 118 10.01 -12.09 -6.95
N LEU A 119 10.02 -10.75 -6.98
CA LEU A 119 8.83 -9.93 -6.78
C LEU A 119 7.86 -10.09 -7.96
N LEU A 120 8.35 -9.96 -9.20
CA LEU A 120 7.53 -10.20 -10.38
C LEU A 120 6.98 -11.63 -10.41
N ARG A 121 7.81 -12.63 -10.12
CA ARG A 121 7.37 -14.04 -10.06
C ARG A 121 6.23 -14.24 -9.03
N LYS A 122 6.35 -13.62 -7.85
CA LYS A 122 5.29 -13.65 -6.83
C LYS A 122 4.02 -12.93 -7.31
N LYS A 123 4.14 -11.78 -7.99
CA LYS A 123 2.98 -11.07 -8.56
C LYS A 123 2.24 -11.94 -9.57
N LEU A 124 2.96 -12.54 -10.53
CA LEU A 124 2.36 -13.41 -11.55
C LEU A 124 1.70 -14.65 -10.93
N GLY A 125 2.31 -15.26 -9.91
CA GLY A 125 1.75 -16.42 -9.21
C GLY A 125 0.55 -16.11 -8.31
N ARG A 126 0.23 -14.85 -8.05
CA ARG A 126 -0.89 -14.40 -7.20
C ARG A 126 -2.11 -13.95 -8.00
N ASP A 127 -2.12 -14.20 -9.30
CA ASP A 127 -3.28 -13.99 -10.17
C ASP A 127 -3.85 -15.33 -10.66
N PRO A 128 -4.38 -16.19 -9.76
CA PRO A 128 -4.85 -17.53 -10.12
C PRO A 128 -6.05 -17.52 -11.07
N PHE A 129 -6.79 -16.40 -11.12
CA PHE A 129 -7.99 -16.27 -11.94
C PHE A 129 -7.79 -15.40 -13.18
N HIS A 130 -6.55 -14.97 -13.47
CA HIS A 130 -6.22 -14.07 -14.58
C HIS A 130 -7.17 -12.87 -14.66
N ARG A 131 -7.44 -12.24 -13.51
CA ARG A 131 -8.40 -11.12 -13.45
C ARG A 131 -7.84 -9.96 -14.26
N SER A 132 -8.70 -9.34 -15.07
CA SER A 132 -8.34 -8.05 -15.68
C SER A 132 -8.08 -7.03 -14.58
N ILE A 133 -6.90 -6.40 -14.59
CA ILE A 133 -6.54 -5.34 -13.66
C ILE A 133 -7.05 -4.03 -14.23
N PRO A 134 -7.93 -3.30 -13.53
CA PRO A 134 -8.58 -2.10 -14.08
C PRO A 134 -7.64 -0.89 -14.15
N TYR A 135 -6.48 -0.94 -13.49
CA TYR A 135 -5.55 0.18 -13.41
C TYR A 135 -4.54 0.17 -14.57
N PRO A 136 -4.18 1.35 -15.12
CA PRO A 136 -4.44 2.69 -14.58
C PRO A 136 -5.69 3.39 -15.14
N ASN A 137 -6.67 2.70 -15.73
CA ASN A 137 -7.80 3.35 -16.44
C ASN A 137 -8.58 4.36 -15.56
N GLY A 138 -8.68 4.13 -14.25
CA GLY A 138 -9.34 5.04 -13.30
C GLY A 138 -8.49 6.22 -12.81
N CYS A 139 -7.21 6.31 -13.19
CA CYS A 139 -6.24 7.28 -12.70
C CYS A 139 -5.19 7.65 -13.78
N PRO A 140 -5.63 8.26 -14.89
CA PRO A 140 -4.76 8.58 -16.03
C PRO A 140 -3.59 9.50 -15.66
N GLU A 141 -3.76 10.35 -14.65
CA GLU A 141 -2.74 11.32 -14.22
C GLU A 141 -1.48 10.63 -13.64
N ILE A 142 -1.58 9.36 -13.22
CA ILE A 142 -0.46 8.57 -12.72
C ILE A 142 -0.16 7.33 -13.59
N GLU A 143 -0.67 7.26 -14.82
CA GLU A 143 -0.45 6.13 -15.72
C GLU A 143 1.04 5.81 -15.91
N GLY A 144 1.88 6.83 -16.06
CA GLY A 144 3.32 6.65 -16.21
C GLY A 144 3.98 5.99 -14.98
N LEU A 145 3.45 6.23 -13.77
CA LEU A 145 3.93 5.59 -12.54
C LEU A 145 3.64 4.07 -12.54
N PHE A 146 2.51 3.64 -13.10
CA PHE A 146 2.17 2.21 -13.22
C PHE A 146 3.10 1.45 -14.18
N ARG A 147 3.64 2.15 -15.18
CA ARG A 147 4.54 1.57 -16.19
C ARG A 147 6.01 1.68 -15.82
N TYR A 148 6.32 2.37 -14.72
CA TYR A 148 7.68 2.68 -14.35
C TYR A 148 8.34 1.54 -13.55
N CYS A 149 9.57 1.18 -13.94
CA CYS A 149 10.33 0.07 -13.36
C CYS A 149 11.79 0.43 -13.08
N GLY A 150 12.06 1.70 -12.74
CA GLY A 150 13.39 2.19 -12.44
C GLY A 150 13.87 1.88 -11.01
N ARG A 151 15.15 2.14 -10.73
CA ARG A 151 15.72 2.04 -9.37
C ARG A 151 15.61 3.35 -8.58
N VAL A 152 15.48 4.47 -9.28
CA VAL A 152 15.28 5.80 -8.69
C VAL A 152 13.79 6.11 -8.65
N PRO A 153 13.33 7.08 -7.84
CA PRO A 153 11.93 7.48 -7.84
C PRO A 153 11.46 7.95 -9.23
N TYR A 154 10.19 7.67 -9.55
CA TYR A 154 9.55 8.05 -10.80
C TYR A 154 9.71 9.57 -11.07
N PRO A 155 10.28 9.97 -12.22
CA PRO A 155 10.63 11.37 -12.48
C PRO A 155 9.44 12.21 -12.95
N GLY A 156 8.35 11.60 -13.39
CA GLY A 156 7.17 12.33 -13.87
C GLY A 156 6.46 13.11 -12.76
N SER A 157 5.63 14.07 -13.17
CA SER A 157 4.78 14.83 -12.26
C SER A 157 3.74 13.94 -11.59
N LEU A 158 3.43 14.20 -10.32
CA LEU A 158 2.43 13.45 -9.57
C LEU A 158 1.39 14.39 -8.94
N PRO A 159 0.12 13.96 -8.79
CA PRO A 159 -0.95 14.82 -8.28
C PRO A 159 -0.80 15.27 -6.83
N TRP A 160 0.08 14.64 -6.07
CA TRP A 160 0.34 14.92 -4.65
C TRP A 160 1.67 15.62 -4.40
N GLY A 161 2.37 16.07 -5.44
CA GLY A 161 3.66 16.76 -5.33
C GLY A 161 4.25 17.13 -6.68
#